data_AF-A0A5M6DCS9-F1
#
_entry.id   AF-A0A5M6DCS9-F1
#
_cell.length_a   1.000
_cell.length_b   1.000
_cell.length_c   1.000
_cell.angle_alpha   90.00
_cell.angle_beta   90.00
_cell.angle_gamma   90.00
#
_symmetry.space_group_name_H-M   'P 1'
#
loop_
_entity.id
_entity.type
_entity.pdbx_description
1 polymer ?
#
loop_
_entity_poly.entity_id
_entity_poly.type
_entity_poly.pdbx_seq_one_letter_code
_entity_poly.pdbx_strand_id
1 'polypeptide(L)'
;MNTGKDLLNRPNAGVPAFTFASWVYVDEWVPGSYIFRKYESATKTIDLQLGAGSTNSLILHLANGADNYVTLDNSGLTPGQWHHVAVTYSGNGAAYQQAKIYVNGESKAVTYKNADGLLPRTGPFIRTDFELGVNFDGKLDETSLNLLSLSAGEITGLKNNPIVATSWNASKTNAYWKYDEAAQPGKDSRTWVSVLDGLKTSLQGKAGATLRLGVTGGDWKVMMKTDAARRNFASQVQAIVQAYNFRRGRF
;
A
#
# COMPACT_ATOMS: atom_id res chain seq x y z
N MET A 1 7.37 10.79 3.06
CA MET A 1 6.59 10.40 4.26
C MET A 1 6.79 8.92 4.57
N ASN A 2 7.04 8.56 5.82
CA ASN A 2 7.10 7.17 6.30
C ASN A 2 5.70 6.73 6.76
N THR A 3 5.25 5.55 6.34
CA THR A 3 3.91 5.03 6.64
C THR A 3 3.91 3.67 7.34
N GLY A 4 5.07 3.27 7.86
CA GLY A 4 5.28 2.04 8.62
C GLY A 4 5.71 0.84 7.78
N LYS A 5 6.20 -0.19 8.49
CA LYS A 5 6.87 -1.35 7.91
C LYS A 5 5.96 -2.46 7.38
N ASP A 6 4.69 -2.49 7.77
CA ASP A 6 3.84 -3.67 7.54
C ASP A 6 3.17 -3.69 6.15
N LEU A 7 3.12 -2.54 5.45
CA LEU A 7 2.60 -2.47 4.08
C LEU A 7 3.47 -3.29 3.12
N LEU A 8 2.83 -3.87 2.10
CA LEU A 8 3.41 -4.80 1.12
C LEU A 8 4.02 -6.09 1.72
N ASN A 9 3.71 -6.41 2.98
CA ASN A 9 4.04 -7.68 3.59
C ASN A 9 2.79 -8.50 3.94
N ARG A 10 2.96 -9.81 3.94
CA ARG A 10 2.19 -10.77 4.73
C ARG A 10 2.94 -11.04 6.05
N PRO A 11 2.35 -11.75 7.02
CA PRO A 11 2.99 -11.98 8.32
C PRO A 11 4.42 -12.55 8.25
N ASN A 12 4.74 -13.35 7.22
CA ASN A 12 6.02 -14.06 7.07
C ASN A 12 6.55 -14.11 5.63
N ALA A 13 6.01 -13.29 4.71
CA ALA A 13 6.38 -13.29 3.30
C ALA A 13 6.01 -11.95 2.65
N GLY A 14 6.51 -11.66 1.45
CA GLY A 14 5.99 -10.54 0.66
C GLY A 14 4.62 -10.84 0.05
N VAL A 15 3.98 -9.81 -0.50
CA VAL A 15 2.67 -9.94 -1.14
C VAL A 15 2.77 -10.56 -2.54
N PRO A 16 1.84 -11.45 -2.95
CA PRO A 16 1.84 -12.01 -4.31
C PRO A 16 1.12 -11.12 -5.33
N ALA A 17 0.43 -10.09 -4.87
CA ALA A 17 -0.27 -9.12 -5.70
C ALA A 17 -0.44 -7.81 -4.92
N PHE A 18 -0.49 -6.69 -5.64
CA PHE A 18 -0.89 -5.41 -5.09
C PHE A 18 -1.34 -4.45 -6.20
N THR A 19 -1.98 -3.37 -5.78
CA THR A 19 -2.20 -2.18 -6.59
C THR A 19 -1.79 -0.96 -5.80
N PHE A 20 -0.95 -0.12 -6.37
CA PHE A 20 -0.70 1.23 -5.90
C PHE A 20 -1.40 2.21 -6.84
N ALA A 21 -2.06 3.24 -6.32
CA ALA A 21 -2.63 4.32 -7.13
C ALA A 21 -2.51 5.65 -6.42
N SER A 22 -2.28 6.73 -7.16
CA SER A 22 -2.22 8.09 -6.63
C SER A 22 -2.49 9.09 -7.75
N TRP A 23 -3.09 10.22 -7.43
CA TRP A 23 -2.87 11.44 -8.19
C TRP A 23 -1.46 11.94 -7.88
N VAL A 24 -0.70 12.29 -8.92
CA VAL A 24 0.70 12.71 -8.85
C VAL A 24 0.85 14.01 -9.63
N TYR A 25 1.42 15.02 -8.99
CA TYR A 25 1.85 16.27 -9.60
C TYR A 25 3.36 16.35 -9.49
N VAL A 26 4.06 16.35 -10.63
CA VAL A 26 5.51 16.52 -10.65
C VAL A 26 5.80 18.02 -10.79
N ASP A 27 6.43 18.63 -9.79
CA ASP A 27 6.88 20.03 -9.88
C ASP A 27 8.16 20.10 -10.72
N GLU A 28 9.18 19.33 -10.33
CA GLU A 28 10.42 19.13 -11.09
C GLU A 28 10.68 17.64 -11.30
N TRP A 29 11.07 17.26 -12.53
CA TRP A 29 11.44 15.88 -12.80
C TRP A 29 12.83 15.58 -12.22
N VAL A 30 12.88 14.87 -11.09
CA VAL A 30 14.12 14.47 -10.43
C VAL A 30 14.40 12.99 -10.71
N PRO A 31 15.33 12.63 -11.63
CA PRO A 31 15.70 11.24 -11.87
C PRO A 31 16.24 10.58 -10.60
N GLY A 32 15.79 9.36 -10.33
CA GLY A 32 16.14 8.61 -9.13
C GLY A 32 15.26 8.91 -7.91
N SER A 33 14.33 9.87 -7.99
CA SER A 33 13.29 10.09 -6.97
C SER A 33 12.19 9.02 -7.04
N TYR A 34 11.40 8.88 -5.97
CA TYR A 34 10.41 7.81 -5.86
C TYR A 34 9.04 8.34 -5.49
N ILE A 35 8.01 7.92 -6.23
CA ILE A 35 6.60 8.13 -5.87
C ILE A 35 6.28 7.32 -4.61
N PHE A 36 6.68 6.05 -4.59
CA PHE A 36 6.72 5.24 -3.37
C PHE A 36 7.93 4.32 -3.37
N ARG A 37 8.38 3.91 -2.18
CA ARG A 37 9.51 3.00 -2.02
C ARG A 37 9.36 2.12 -0.78
N LYS A 38 9.78 0.87 -0.93
CA LYS A 38 10.09 -0.03 0.18
C LYS A 38 11.39 -0.75 -0.16
N TYR A 39 12.49 -0.34 0.48
CA TYR A 39 13.85 -0.68 0.05
C TYR A 39 14.66 -1.32 1.18
N GLU A 40 15.34 -2.41 0.86
CA GLU A 40 16.38 -3.02 1.71
C GLU A 40 17.71 -3.14 0.97
N SER A 41 17.67 -3.50 -0.32
CA SER A 41 18.82 -3.52 -1.23
C SER A 41 18.34 -3.54 -2.69
N ALA A 42 19.26 -3.42 -3.65
CA ALA A 42 18.94 -3.51 -5.08
C ALA A 42 18.27 -4.84 -5.49
N THR A 43 18.52 -5.95 -4.77
CA THR A 43 17.89 -7.25 -5.04
C THR A 43 16.66 -7.51 -4.15
N LYS A 44 16.27 -6.53 -3.34
CA LYS A 44 15.19 -6.61 -2.36
C LYS A 44 14.52 -5.25 -2.19
N THR A 45 13.68 -4.89 -3.15
CA THR A 45 12.95 -3.62 -3.19
C THR A 45 11.59 -3.76 -3.90
N ILE A 46 10.64 -2.92 -3.52
CA ILE A 46 9.42 -2.64 -4.29
C ILE A 46 9.24 -1.13 -4.31
N ASP A 47 9.32 -0.51 -5.49
CA ASP A 47 9.25 0.94 -5.63
C ASP A 47 8.79 1.37 -7.02
N LEU A 48 8.29 2.60 -7.10
CA LEU A 48 8.02 3.29 -8.37
C LEU A 48 8.89 4.55 -8.44
N GLN A 49 9.94 4.47 -9.27
CA GLN A 49 10.96 5.48 -9.43
C GLN A 49 10.72 6.33 -10.69
N LEU A 50 11.03 7.62 -10.62
CA LEU A 50 11.22 8.48 -11.79
C LEU A 50 12.58 8.17 -12.41
N GLY A 51 12.59 7.64 -13.63
CA GLY A 51 13.80 7.35 -14.40
C GLY A 51 14.33 8.57 -15.15
N ALA A 52 14.95 8.33 -16.31
CA ALA A 52 15.48 9.36 -17.18
C ALA A 52 14.41 10.41 -17.56
N GLY A 53 14.73 11.69 -17.32
CA GLY A 53 13.85 12.81 -17.67
C GLY A 53 13.75 13.08 -19.17
N SER A 54 14.68 12.60 -19.99
CA SER A 54 14.59 12.73 -21.46
C SER A 54 13.42 11.93 -22.06
N THR A 55 12.95 10.90 -21.37
CA THR A 55 11.80 10.07 -21.78
C THR A 55 10.66 10.10 -20.76
N ASN A 56 10.76 10.93 -19.71
CA ASN A 56 9.83 10.92 -18.57
C ASN A 56 9.52 9.48 -18.09
N SER A 57 10.57 8.66 -17.92
CA SER A 57 10.39 7.23 -17.69
C SER A 57 9.96 6.90 -16.26
N LEU A 58 9.12 5.89 -16.09
CA LEU A 58 8.80 5.32 -14.79
C LEU A 58 9.40 3.91 -14.71
N ILE A 59 10.03 3.59 -13.58
CA ILE A 59 10.62 2.27 -13.34
C ILE A 59 9.92 1.67 -12.13
N LEU A 60 9.24 0.54 -12.33
CA LEU A 60 8.69 -0.25 -11.23
C LEU A 60 9.69 -1.36 -10.91
N HIS A 61 10.38 -1.24 -9.78
CA HIS A 61 11.20 -2.33 -9.26
C HIS A 61 10.33 -3.30 -8.47
N LEU A 62 10.52 -4.59 -8.72
CA LEU A 62 9.96 -5.69 -7.94
C LEU A 62 11.03 -6.76 -7.76
N ALA A 63 12.05 -6.41 -6.98
CA ALA A 63 13.24 -7.22 -6.80
C ALA A 63 13.10 -8.15 -5.59
N ASN A 64 13.27 -9.45 -5.81
CA ASN A 64 13.24 -10.47 -4.76
C ASN A 64 14.29 -11.55 -5.06
N GLY A 65 15.51 -11.36 -4.56
CA GLY A 65 16.68 -12.22 -4.80
C GLY A 65 17.52 -11.81 -6.00
N ALA A 66 16.92 -11.11 -6.97
CA ALA A 66 17.61 -10.48 -8.10
C ALA A 66 16.97 -9.12 -8.40
N ASP A 67 17.74 -8.22 -8.99
CA ASP A 67 17.26 -6.92 -9.46
C ASP A 67 16.34 -7.12 -10.66
N ASN A 68 15.04 -6.99 -10.45
CA ASN A 68 13.98 -7.17 -11.44
C ASN A 68 13.12 -5.91 -11.50
N TYR A 69 12.84 -5.44 -12.70
CA TYR A 69 12.00 -4.25 -12.91
C TYR A 69 11.31 -4.28 -14.26
N VAL A 70 10.30 -3.42 -14.40
CA VAL A 70 9.73 -3.02 -15.68
C VAL A 70 9.89 -1.52 -15.86
N THR A 71 10.10 -1.09 -17.10
CA THR A 71 10.26 0.32 -17.46
C THR A 71 9.11 0.75 -18.37
N LEU A 72 8.55 1.91 -18.09
CA LEU A 72 7.66 2.65 -18.96
C LEU A 72 8.41 3.90 -19.44
N ASP A 73 8.83 3.91 -20.70
CA ASP A 73 9.31 5.13 -21.36
C ASP A 73 8.13 5.94 -21.92
N ASN A 74 8.31 7.25 -22.04
CA ASN A 74 7.30 8.18 -22.54
C ASN A 74 5.98 8.03 -21.77
N SER A 75 6.06 8.06 -20.44
CA SER A 75 4.92 7.77 -19.55
C SER A 75 3.69 8.66 -19.81
N GLY A 76 3.91 9.84 -20.38
CA GLY A 76 2.87 10.85 -20.57
C GLY A 76 2.60 11.67 -19.31
N LEU A 77 3.44 11.53 -18.27
CA LEU A 77 3.50 12.50 -17.18
C LEU A 77 4.19 13.77 -17.68
N THR A 78 3.57 14.90 -17.44
CA THR A 78 4.10 16.23 -17.75
C THR A 78 4.27 17.02 -16.45
N PRO A 79 5.48 17.55 -16.17
CA PRO A 79 5.67 18.44 -15.03
C PRO A 79 4.70 19.63 -15.07
N GLY A 80 4.24 20.05 -13.90
CA GLY A 80 3.26 21.12 -13.75
C GLY A 80 1.80 20.69 -13.92
N GLN A 81 1.51 19.39 -14.07
CA GLN A 81 0.15 18.84 -14.25
C GLN A 81 -0.14 17.65 -13.34
N TRP A 82 -1.41 17.50 -12.96
CA TRP A 82 -1.89 16.33 -12.23
C TRP A 82 -2.13 15.16 -13.19
N HIS A 83 -1.56 14.01 -12.86
CA HIS A 83 -1.82 12.74 -13.53
C HIS A 83 -2.20 11.68 -12.52
N HIS A 84 -3.20 10.87 -12.85
CA HIS A 84 -3.49 9.68 -12.06
C HIS A 84 -2.54 8.55 -12.47
N VAL A 85 -1.67 8.12 -11.57
CA VAL A 85 -0.70 7.04 -11.78
C VAL A 85 -1.12 5.84 -10.96
N ALA A 86 -1.18 4.67 -11.59
CA ALA A 86 -1.40 3.42 -10.88
C ALA A 86 -0.48 2.31 -11.38
N VAL A 87 -0.17 1.39 -10.49
CA VAL A 87 0.59 0.17 -10.77
C VAL A 87 -0.22 -1.01 -10.28
N THR A 88 -0.41 -2.03 -11.11
CA THR A 88 -0.94 -3.32 -10.68
C THR A 88 0.11 -4.38 -10.86
N TYR A 89 0.17 -5.32 -9.90
CA TYR A 89 1.05 -6.47 -9.97
C TYR A 89 0.33 -7.73 -9.50
N SER A 90 0.53 -8.83 -10.24
CA SER A 90 0.12 -10.19 -9.88
C SER A 90 1.22 -11.17 -10.25
N GLY A 91 1.84 -11.81 -9.25
CA GLY A 91 2.89 -12.79 -9.47
C GLY A 91 2.43 -14.08 -10.18
N ASN A 92 1.11 -14.31 -10.28
CA ASN A 92 0.54 -15.40 -11.09
C ASN A 92 0.16 -14.96 -12.52
N GLY A 93 0.46 -13.72 -12.91
CA GLY A 93 0.28 -13.25 -14.29
C GLY A 93 1.17 -14.02 -15.27
N ALA A 94 0.72 -14.14 -16.52
CA ALA A 94 1.55 -14.65 -17.60
C ALA A 94 2.76 -13.74 -17.86
N ALA A 95 3.77 -14.26 -18.56
CA ALA A 95 4.88 -13.46 -19.06
C ALA A 95 4.36 -12.19 -19.75
N TYR A 96 5.01 -11.06 -19.50
CA TYR A 96 4.65 -9.72 -19.97
C TYR A 96 3.31 -9.18 -19.44
N GLN A 97 2.65 -9.86 -18.50
CA GLN A 97 1.35 -9.44 -17.96
C GLN A 97 1.32 -9.36 -16.42
N GLN A 98 2.43 -9.65 -15.74
CA GLN A 98 2.50 -9.63 -14.27
C GLN A 98 2.44 -8.23 -13.69
N ALA A 99 2.98 -7.22 -14.38
CA ALA A 99 2.91 -5.82 -13.98
C ALA A 99 2.32 -4.94 -15.07
N LYS A 100 1.53 -3.94 -14.66
CA LYS A 100 0.98 -2.90 -15.53
C LYS A 100 1.14 -1.55 -14.87
N ILE A 101 1.50 -0.54 -15.66
CA ILE A 101 1.53 0.87 -15.24
C ILE A 101 0.43 1.60 -16.00
N TYR A 102 -0.36 2.38 -15.28
CA TYR A 102 -1.47 3.16 -15.80
C TYR A 102 -1.18 4.65 -15.60
N VAL A 103 -1.47 5.45 -16.61
CA VAL A 103 -1.45 6.91 -16.54
C VAL A 103 -2.79 7.44 -17.03
N ASN A 104 -3.46 8.25 -16.22
CA ASN A 104 -4.80 8.77 -16.46
C ASN A 104 -5.86 7.69 -16.74
N GLY A 105 -5.69 6.50 -16.16
CA GLY A 105 -6.60 5.35 -16.29
C GLY A 105 -6.28 4.43 -17.47
N GLU A 106 -5.33 4.81 -18.33
CA GLU A 106 -4.92 4.02 -19.48
C GLU A 106 -3.70 3.15 -19.15
N SER A 107 -3.78 1.85 -19.45
CA SER A 107 -2.61 0.97 -19.34
C SER A 107 -1.58 1.36 -20.40
N LYS A 108 -0.34 1.60 -19.98
CA LYS A 108 0.78 1.88 -20.87
C LYS A 108 1.61 0.61 -21.10
N ALA A 109 2.24 0.51 -22.27
CA ALA A 109 3.15 -0.59 -22.57
C ALA A 109 4.42 -0.46 -21.72
N VAL A 110 4.89 -1.57 -21.18
CA VAL A 110 6.12 -1.62 -20.36
C VAL A 110 7.10 -2.62 -20.95
N THR A 111 8.38 -2.33 -20.80
CA THR A 111 9.47 -3.24 -21.14
C THR A 111 9.94 -3.95 -19.89
N TYR A 112 10.03 -5.27 -19.94
CA TYR A 112 10.59 -6.06 -18.84
C TYR A 112 12.11 -6.07 -18.94
N LYS A 113 12.79 -5.98 -17.80
CA LYS A 113 14.25 -6.16 -17.74
C LYS A 113 14.68 -7.51 -18.31
N ASN A 114 13.96 -8.56 -17.93
CA ASN A 114 14.28 -9.93 -18.29
C ASN A 114 13.63 -10.32 -19.63
N ALA A 115 14.38 -11.03 -20.47
CA ALA A 115 13.92 -11.49 -21.78
C ALA A 115 12.81 -12.56 -21.72
N ASP A 116 12.61 -13.20 -20.57
CA ASP A 116 11.49 -14.13 -20.34
C ASP A 116 10.17 -13.39 -20.04
N GLY A 117 10.22 -12.07 -19.84
CA GLY A 117 9.05 -11.26 -19.49
C GLY A 117 8.52 -11.53 -18.09
N LEU A 118 9.35 -12.05 -17.18
CA LEU A 118 8.93 -12.42 -15.83
C LEU A 118 9.51 -11.49 -14.75
N LEU A 119 8.68 -11.24 -13.75
CA LEU A 119 9.00 -10.74 -12.41
C LEU A 119 8.84 -11.89 -11.39
N PRO A 120 9.46 -11.77 -10.20
CA PRO A 120 9.26 -12.73 -9.11
C PRO A 120 7.77 -12.99 -8.82
N ARG A 121 7.44 -14.18 -8.29
CA ARG A 121 6.05 -14.58 -7.97
C ARG A 121 5.48 -13.89 -6.73
N THR A 122 6.34 -13.36 -5.87
CA THR A 122 5.96 -12.51 -4.75
C THR A 122 6.91 -11.34 -4.65
N GLY A 123 6.43 -10.22 -4.14
CA GLY A 123 7.30 -9.17 -3.64
C GLY A 123 8.26 -9.73 -2.56
N PRO A 124 9.38 -9.04 -2.30
CA PRO A 124 10.27 -9.34 -1.19
C PRO A 124 9.59 -9.10 0.17
N PHE A 125 10.01 -9.84 1.19
CA PHE A 125 9.63 -9.57 2.59
C PHE A 125 10.59 -8.55 3.21
N ILE A 126 10.18 -7.30 3.31
CA ILE A 126 11.04 -6.17 3.72
C ILE A 126 10.54 -5.56 5.03
N ARG A 127 11.42 -5.40 6.04
CA ARG A 127 11.05 -4.84 7.35
C ARG A 127 11.38 -3.36 7.53
N THR A 128 11.93 -2.71 6.51
CA THR A 128 12.04 -1.25 6.44
C THR A 128 10.68 -0.63 6.14
N ASP A 129 10.56 0.66 6.40
CA ASP A 129 9.30 1.38 6.24
C ASP A 129 8.89 1.51 4.77
N PHE A 130 7.57 1.58 4.54
CA PHE A 130 7.03 2.04 3.27
C PHE A 130 7.07 3.57 3.26
N GLU A 131 7.63 4.13 2.21
CA GLU A 131 7.88 5.55 2.06
C GLU A 131 7.13 6.09 0.84
N LEU A 132 6.51 7.26 0.98
CA LEU A 132 5.89 8.02 -0.10
C LEU A 132 6.72 9.27 -0.42
N GLY A 133 6.95 9.56 -1.69
CA GLY A 133 7.63 10.77 -2.14
C GLY A 133 9.07 10.91 -1.62
N VAL A 134 9.94 9.94 -1.90
CA VAL A 134 11.36 10.02 -1.49
C VAL A 134 12.17 10.82 -2.50
N ASN A 135 12.76 11.93 -2.06
CA ASN A 135 13.45 12.91 -2.91
C ASN A 135 12.59 13.40 -4.09
N PHE A 136 11.27 13.24 -3.97
CA PHE A 136 10.31 13.56 -5.00
C PHE A 136 9.97 15.04 -4.90
N ASP A 137 10.19 15.79 -5.99
CA ASP A 137 9.76 17.17 -6.09
C ASP A 137 8.38 17.24 -6.75
N GLY A 138 7.36 17.29 -5.89
CA GLY A 138 5.99 17.17 -6.34
C GLY A 138 4.99 17.02 -5.21
N LYS A 139 3.74 16.75 -5.60
CA LYS A 139 2.60 16.57 -4.71
C LYS A 139 1.93 15.24 -5.02
N LEU A 140 1.40 14.61 -3.98
CA LEU A 140 0.61 13.40 -4.09
C LEU A 140 -0.79 13.72 -3.57
N ASP A 141 -1.79 13.10 -4.19
CA ASP A 141 -3.16 13.12 -3.71
C ASP A 141 -3.82 11.75 -3.88
N GLU A 142 -4.82 11.44 -3.06
CA GLU A 142 -5.63 10.21 -3.14
C GLU A 142 -4.79 8.92 -3.25
N THR A 143 -3.68 8.85 -2.51
CA THR A 143 -2.75 7.72 -2.58
C THR A 143 -3.33 6.51 -1.88
N SER A 144 -3.32 5.35 -2.54
CA SER A 144 -3.86 4.12 -2.00
C SER A 144 -3.00 2.90 -2.28
N LEU A 145 -3.09 1.93 -1.38
CA LEU A 145 -2.48 0.61 -1.54
C LEU A 145 -3.51 -0.49 -1.30
N ASN A 146 -3.74 -1.31 -2.32
CA ASN A 146 -4.62 -2.48 -2.29
C ASN A 146 -3.80 -3.77 -2.40
N LEU A 147 -4.17 -4.81 -1.65
CA LEU A 147 -3.49 -6.11 -1.68
C LEU A 147 -3.96 -7.06 -2.79
N LEU A 148 -4.69 -6.54 -3.77
CA LEU A 148 -5.10 -7.24 -4.99
C LEU A 148 -4.53 -6.54 -6.22
N SER A 149 -4.40 -7.28 -7.32
CA SER A 149 -4.20 -6.71 -8.65
C SER A 149 -5.56 -6.28 -9.20
N LEU A 150 -5.85 -4.99 -9.16
CA LEU A 150 -7.13 -4.45 -9.64
C LEU A 150 -7.20 -4.47 -11.17
N SER A 151 -8.41 -4.55 -11.70
CA SER A 151 -8.71 -4.49 -13.14
C SER A 151 -8.62 -3.07 -13.69
N ALA A 152 -8.52 -2.92 -15.02
CA ALA A 152 -8.50 -1.60 -15.66
C ALA A 152 -9.75 -0.76 -15.33
N GLY A 153 -10.93 -1.38 -15.25
CA GLY A 153 -12.16 -0.69 -14.85
C GLY A 153 -12.10 -0.18 -13.41
N GLU A 154 -11.51 -0.94 -12.49
CA GLU A 154 -11.30 -0.50 -11.11
C GLU A 154 -10.27 0.63 -11.02
N ILE A 155 -9.20 0.61 -11.82
CA ILE A 155 -8.24 1.73 -11.91
C ILE A 155 -8.93 3.00 -12.40
N THR A 156 -9.81 2.92 -13.41
CA THR A 156 -10.64 4.06 -13.83
C THR A 156 -11.56 4.52 -12.71
N GLY A 157 -12.09 3.59 -11.91
CA GLY A 157 -12.86 3.89 -10.71
C GLY A 157 -12.07 4.72 -9.69
N LEU A 158 -10.83 4.32 -9.38
CA LEU A 158 -9.92 5.03 -8.47
C LEU A 158 -9.57 6.43 -8.97
N LYS A 159 -9.35 6.58 -10.29
CA LYS A 159 -9.12 7.89 -10.90
C LYS A 159 -10.29 8.85 -10.68
N ASN A 160 -11.51 8.36 -10.86
CA ASN A 160 -12.70 9.20 -10.94
C ASN A 160 -13.39 9.42 -9.59
N ASN A 161 -13.13 8.58 -8.59
CA ASN A 161 -13.88 8.60 -7.33
C ASN A 161 -12.97 8.29 -6.13
N PRO A 162 -13.24 8.91 -4.96
CA PRO A 162 -12.66 8.49 -3.69
C PRO A 162 -12.95 7.02 -3.36
N ILE A 163 -12.04 6.37 -2.64
CA ILE A 163 -12.20 4.96 -2.27
C ILE A 163 -13.20 4.81 -1.12
N VAL A 164 -14.32 4.13 -1.40
CA VAL A 164 -15.31 3.71 -0.40
C VAL A 164 -15.31 2.19 -0.27
N ALA A 165 -15.37 1.66 0.96
CA ALA A 165 -15.33 0.22 1.24
C ALA A 165 -16.68 -0.50 0.98
N THR A 166 -17.23 -0.36 -0.23
CA THR A 166 -18.53 -0.95 -0.60
C THR A 166 -18.43 -2.28 -1.35
N SER A 167 -17.22 -2.72 -1.69
CA SER A 167 -16.97 -3.98 -2.38
C SER A 167 -15.89 -4.82 -1.69
N TRP A 168 -15.84 -6.11 -2.00
CA TRP A 168 -14.79 -6.99 -1.52
C TRP A 168 -13.40 -6.47 -1.88
N ASN A 169 -13.20 -6.03 -3.12
CA ASN A 169 -11.90 -5.53 -3.57
C ASN A 169 -11.52 -4.23 -2.85
N ALA A 170 -12.47 -3.30 -2.67
CA ALA A 170 -12.24 -2.07 -1.89
C ALA A 170 -11.98 -2.34 -0.39
N SER A 171 -12.43 -3.49 0.13
CA SER A 171 -12.08 -3.94 1.49
C SER A 171 -10.62 -4.39 1.63
N LYS A 172 -9.93 -4.66 0.51
CA LYS A 172 -8.50 -5.02 0.47
C LYS A 172 -7.56 -3.82 0.31
N THR A 173 -8.11 -2.61 0.33
CA THR A 173 -7.32 -1.39 0.46
C THR A 173 -6.82 -1.27 1.90
N ASN A 174 -5.52 -1.49 2.08
CA ASN A 174 -4.84 -1.52 3.37
C ASN A 174 -4.38 -0.13 3.83
N ALA A 175 -4.19 0.80 2.90
CA ALA A 175 -3.83 2.17 3.21
C ALA A 175 -4.46 3.13 2.19
N TYR A 176 -4.89 4.30 2.66
CA TYR A 176 -5.49 5.33 1.82
C TYR A 176 -5.28 6.73 2.43
N TRP A 177 -4.41 7.51 1.80
CA TRP A 177 -4.10 8.90 2.17
C TRP A 177 -4.85 9.84 1.23
N LYS A 178 -5.75 10.63 1.81
CA LYS A 178 -6.57 11.62 1.08
C LYS A 178 -5.96 13.01 1.05
N TYR A 179 -5.01 13.30 1.93
CA TYR A 179 -4.36 14.62 2.07
C TYR A 179 -5.31 15.81 2.38
N ASP A 180 -6.62 15.58 2.57
CA ASP A 180 -7.64 16.58 2.89
C ASP A 180 -7.49 17.25 4.27
N GLU A 181 -6.75 16.64 5.19
CA GLU A 181 -6.60 17.11 6.56
C GLU A 181 -5.26 17.83 6.74
N ALA A 182 -5.25 19.17 6.59
CA ALA A 182 -4.03 19.98 6.68
C ALA A 182 -3.25 19.81 8.01
N ALA A 183 -3.96 19.52 9.12
CA ALA A 183 -3.32 19.25 10.42
C ALA A 183 -2.72 17.84 10.52
N GLN A 184 -3.11 16.91 9.63
CA GLN A 184 -2.67 15.52 9.57
C GLN A 184 -2.44 15.09 8.12
N PRO A 185 -1.47 15.71 7.41
CA PRO A 185 -1.26 15.46 5.98
C PRO A 185 -0.91 14.00 5.66
N GLY A 186 -0.44 13.25 6.67
CA GLY A 186 -0.14 11.81 6.57
C GLY A 186 -1.22 10.87 7.08
N LYS A 187 -2.45 11.35 7.31
CA LYS A 187 -3.52 10.52 7.86
C LYS A 187 -3.90 9.39 6.90
N ASP A 188 -3.68 8.16 7.35
CA ASP A 188 -4.20 6.97 6.70
C ASP A 188 -5.66 6.71 7.12
N SER A 189 -6.57 6.81 6.16
CA SER A 189 -8.00 6.56 6.35
C SER A 189 -8.34 5.08 6.51
N ARG A 190 -7.37 4.17 6.38
CA ARG A 190 -7.55 2.71 6.48
C ARG A 190 -6.77 2.05 7.61
N THR A 191 -6.23 2.83 8.56
CA THR A 191 -5.74 2.24 9.80
C THR A 191 -6.84 1.48 10.54
N TRP A 192 -6.46 0.50 11.37
CA TRP A 192 -7.42 -0.24 12.19
C TRP A 192 -8.23 0.68 13.13
N VAL A 193 -7.64 1.81 13.55
CA VAL A 193 -8.32 2.83 14.37
C VAL A 193 -9.39 3.54 13.54
N SER A 194 -9.03 4.04 12.36
CA SER A 194 -9.98 4.70 11.43
C SER A 194 -11.14 3.78 11.08
N VAL A 195 -10.87 2.49 10.83
CA VAL A 195 -11.90 1.47 10.58
C VAL A 195 -12.77 1.23 11.80
N LEU A 196 -12.18 1.11 13.00
CA LEU A 196 -12.92 0.94 14.25
C LEU A 196 -13.87 2.12 14.52
N ASP A 197 -13.41 3.35 14.29
CA ASP A 197 -14.23 4.56 14.51
C ASP A 197 -15.36 4.66 13.47
N GLY A 198 -15.11 4.25 12.22
CA GLY A 198 -16.16 4.11 11.21
C GLY A 198 -17.22 3.07 11.59
N LEU A 199 -16.81 1.94 12.18
CA LEU A 199 -17.72 0.92 12.70
C LEU A 199 -18.56 1.43 13.87
N LYS A 200 -17.93 2.12 14.84
CA LYS A 200 -18.64 2.72 15.98
C LYS A 200 -19.69 3.72 15.51
N THR A 201 -19.34 4.59 14.57
CA THR A 201 -20.28 5.55 13.96
C THR A 201 -21.45 4.83 13.29
N SER A 202 -21.18 3.78 12.52
CA SER A 202 -22.21 2.98 11.83
C SER A 202 -23.15 2.21 12.76
N LEU A 203 -22.70 1.95 13.99
CA LEU A 203 -23.46 1.26 15.04
C LEU A 203 -24.13 2.22 16.03
N GLN A 204 -23.88 3.53 15.92
CA GLN A 204 -24.47 4.52 16.82
C GLN A 204 -26.01 4.47 16.74
N GLY A 205 -26.66 4.39 17.91
CA GLY A 205 -28.12 4.27 18.01
C GLY A 205 -28.69 2.87 17.67
N LYS A 206 -27.86 1.90 17.27
CA LYS A 206 -28.30 0.53 17.00
C LYS A 206 -28.17 -0.34 18.26
N ALA A 207 -29.24 -1.04 18.62
CA ALA A 207 -29.23 -2.03 19.69
C ALA A 207 -28.75 -3.42 19.18
N GLY A 208 -28.27 -4.27 20.07
CA GLY A 208 -27.93 -5.68 19.77
C GLY A 208 -26.53 -5.94 19.19
N ALA A 209 -25.74 -4.91 18.90
CA ALA A 209 -24.37 -5.06 18.42
C ALA A 209 -23.34 -4.76 19.53
N THR A 210 -22.31 -5.61 19.66
CA THR A 210 -21.14 -5.35 20.52
C THR A 210 -19.84 -5.58 19.76
N LEU A 211 -18.91 -4.63 19.87
CA LEU A 211 -17.56 -4.77 19.34
C LEU A 211 -16.67 -5.47 20.36
N ARG A 212 -15.93 -6.49 19.93
CA ARG A 212 -14.98 -7.25 20.73
C ARG A 212 -13.61 -7.19 20.07
N LEU A 213 -12.57 -7.01 20.88
CA LEU A 213 -11.19 -7.18 20.41
C LEU A 213 -10.86 -8.68 20.43
N GLY A 214 -10.59 -9.23 19.25
CA GLY A 214 -10.09 -10.60 19.09
C GLY A 214 -8.61 -10.56 18.74
N VAL A 215 -7.79 -11.35 19.43
CA VAL A 215 -6.41 -11.62 19.04
C VAL A 215 -6.38 -13.04 18.50
N THR A 216 -6.00 -13.19 17.23
CA THR A 216 -5.98 -14.49 16.53
C THR A 216 -4.68 -14.65 15.75
N GLY A 217 -4.20 -15.90 15.66
CA GLY A 217 -2.96 -16.24 14.96
C GLY A 217 -1.67 -15.94 15.74
N GLY A 218 -0.55 -16.19 15.07
CA GLY A 218 0.80 -16.09 15.65
C GLY A 218 1.18 -17.28 16.54
N ASP A 219 2.46 -17.39 16.87
CA ASP A 219 2.97 -18.40 17.81
C ASP A 219 2.77 -17.92 19.24
N TRP A 220 1.50 -17.83 19.66
CA TRP A 220 1.11 -17.33 20.97
C TRP A 220 1.74 -18.13 22.12
N LYS A 221 1.99 -19.42 21.91
CA LYS A 221 2.69 -20.28 22.88
C LYS A 221 4.13 -19.79 23.12
N VAL A 222 4.81 -19.34 22.07
CA VAL A 222 6.13 -18.71 22.18
C VAL A 222 6.04 -17.29 22.73
N MET A 223 5.11 -16.47 22.23
CA MET A 223 4.96 -15.07 22.66
C MET A 223 4.59 -14.92 24.15
N MET A 224 3.89 -15.92 24.70
CA MET A 224 3.39 -15.91 26.09
C MET A 224 4.05 -17.01 26.95
N LYS A 225 5.27 -17.44 26.58
CA LYS A 225 5.97 -18.56 27.24
C LYS A 225 6.30 -18.26 28.70
N THR A 226 6.65 -17.02 29.03
CA THR A 226 7.04 -16.60 30.38
C THR A 226 5.92 -15.85 31.09
N ASP A 227 5.93 -15.86 32.42
CA ASP A 227 4.95 -15.10 33.23
C ASP A 227 5.01 -13.60 32.93
N ALA A 228 6.23 -13.05 32.80
CA ALA A 228 6.45 -11.66 32.42
C ALA A 228 5.85 -11.32 31.05
N ALA A 229 6.03 -12.18 30.04
CA ALA A 229 5.47 -11.97 28.71
C ALA A 229 3.93 -12.01 28.73
N ARG A 230 3.34 -12.92 29.52
CA ARG A 230 1.88 -12.97 29.72
C ARG A 230 1.33 -11.69 30.33
N ARG A 231 1.97 -11.19 31.39
CA ARG A 231 1.57 -9.92 32.05
C ARG A 231 1.70 -8.74 31.12
N ASN A 232 2.82 -8.63 30.38
CA ASN A 232 3.03 -7.56 29.42
C ASN A 232 1.97 -7.59 28.32
N PHE A 233 1.71 -8.76 27.72
CA PHE A 233 0.66 -8.90 26.72
C PHE A 233 -0.71 -8.47 27.26
N ALA A 234 -1.11 -8.98 28.43
CA ALA A 234 -2.39 -8.63 29.04
C ALA A 234 -2.50 -7.12 29.35
N SER A 235 -1.43 -6.51 29.86
CA SER A 235 -1.37 -5.07 30.13
C SER A 235 -1.52 -4.23 28.85
N GLN A 236 -0.87 -4.63 27.76
CA GLN A 236 -0.95 -3.93 26.48
C GLN A 236 -2.34 -4.09 25.84
N VAL A 237 -2.93 -5.29 25.90
CA VAL A 237 -4.32 -5.51 25.46
C VAL A 237 -5.28 -4.67 26.30
N GLN A 238 -5.09 -4.61 27.62
CA GLN A 238 -5.92 -3.79 28.50
C GLN A 238 -5.81 -2.30 28.15
N ALA A 239 -4.59 -1.80 27.87
CA ALA A 239 -4.38 -0.42 27.45
C ALA A 239 -5.14 -0.11 26.15
N ILE A 240 -5.10 -1.00 25.15
CA ILE A 240 -5.87 -0.85 23.90
C ILE A 240 -7.39 -0.85 24.17
N VAL A 241 -7.88 -1.80 24.98
CA VAL A 241 -9.32 -1.88 25.31
C VAL A 241 -9.82 -0.59 25.96
N GLN A 242 -9.02 -0.01 26.86
CA GLN A 242 -9.34 1.25 27.54
C GLN A 242 -9.25 2.45 26.59
N ALA A 243 -8.14 2.61 25.88
CA ALA A 243 -7.90 3.74 24.99
C ALA A 243 -8.96 3.87 23.90
N TYR A 244 -9.47 2.73 23.40
CA TYR A 244 -10.40 2.70 22.27
C TYR A 244 -11.82 2.29 22.65
N ASN A 245 -12.16 2.27 23.95
CA ASN A 245 -13.50 2.02 24.47
C ASN A 245 -14.16 0.72 23.98
N PHE A 246 -13.41 -0.37 23.89
CA PHE A 246 -14.02 -1.69 23.71
C PHE A 246 -14.81 -2.07 24.98
N ARG A 247 -16.05 -2.56 24.85
CA ARG A 247 -16.80 -3.04 26.02
C ARG A 247 -16.09 -4.26 26.60
N ARG A 248 -15.80 -4.23 27.91
CA ARG A 248 -15.37 -5.44 28.64
C ARG A 248 -16.53 -6.42 28.64
N GLY A 249 -16.40 -7.53 27.91
CA GLY A 249 -17.29 -8.67 28.11
C GLY A 249 -17.13 -9.16 29.55
N ARG A 250 -18.25 -9.33 30.27
CA ARG A 250 -18.25 -10.22 31.43
C ARG A 250 -18.09 -11.63 30.86
N PHE A 251 -16.96 -12.26 31.12
CA PHE A 251 -16.78 -13.70 30.92
C PHE A 251 -17.45 -14.44 32.07
#